data_AF-A0A915ARG0-F1
#
_entry.id   AF-A0A915ARG0-F1
#
_cell.length_a   1.000
_cell.length_b   1.000
_cell.length_c   1.000
_cell.angle_alpha   90.00
_cell.angle_beta   90.00
_cell.angle_gamma   90.00
#
_symmetry.space_group_name_H-M   'P 1'
#
loop_
_entity.id
_entity.type
_entity.pdbx_description
1 polymer ?
#
loop_
_entity_poly.entity_id
_entity_poly.type
_entity_poly.pdbx_seq_one_letter_code
_entity_poly.pdbx_strand_id
1 'polypeptide(L)'
;KLAFWEVDGANEPKYCRRLCLLAILFLPSKVAYREVEAFTFYVLTELTRDGYQLAGYFSKEKESIQNNNLSCLLVLPYAQRSGYGKMLIDLSYKLSLREKKIGGPEHPLSDLGLITYRSYWKAAIVSYIRQRYGRRNISVKEISDDTGIHAKDIVPTLAVYNLLKLSTANFYINVKKICRLPLRSFRHRIVHDEKLMWKPGADDGQDFGSTGPFVDRSYA
;
A
#
# COMPACT_ATOMS: atom_id res chain seq x y z
N LYS A 1 -19.32 2.32 4.36
CA LYS A 1 -18.67 3.16 3.30
C LYS A 1 -17.27 3.53 3.76
N LEU A 2 -16.25 3.52 2.89
CA LEU A 2 -14.86 3.72 3.30
C LEU A 2 -14.33 5.12 2.94
N ALA A 3 -13.47 5.68 3.78
CA ALA A 3 -12.77 6.94 3.53
C ALA A 3 -11.34 6.90 4.08
N PHE A 4 -10.43 7.57 3.38
CA PHE A 4 -9.07 7.83 3.83
C PHE A 4 -8.92 9.27 4.26
N TRP A 5 -8.13 9.49 5.31
CA TRP A 5 -7.79 10.80 5.83
C TRP A 5 -6.27 10.93 5.88
N GLU A 6 -5.75 11.99 5.30
CA GLU A 6 -4.36 12.36 5.43
C GLU A 6 -4.21 13.27 6.65
N VAL A 7 -3.36 12.87 7.59
CA VAL A 7 -3.14 13.60 8.85
C VAL A 7 -1.64 13.84 8.99
N ASP A 8 -1.25 15.11 8.88
CA ASP A 8 0.12 15.52 9.12
C ASP A 8 0.42 15.49 10.63
N GLY A 9 1.43 14.72 11.04
CA GLY A 9 1.82 14.61 12.44
C GLY A 9 2.43 15.88 13.04
N ALA A 10 2.90 16.83 12.22
CA ALA A 10 3.34 18.15 12.67
C ALA A 10 2.14 19.07 12.98
N ASN A 11 1.05 18.95 12.22
CA ASN A 11 -0.17 19.74 12.43
C ASN A 11 -1.04 19.14 13.54
N GLU A 12 -1.11 17.81 13.65
CA GLU A 12 -1.96 17.10 14.62
C GLU A 12 -1.18 16.14 15.55
N PRO A 13 -0.14 16.61 16.27
CA PRO A 13 0.76 15.74 17.02
C PRO A 13 0.05 14.97 18.14
N LYS A 14 -0.95 15.57 18.80
CA LYS A 14 -1.72 14.90 19.86
C LYS A 14 -2.51 13.70 19.34
N TYR A 15 -3.15 13.84 18.17
CA TYR A 15 -3.90 12.76 17.54
C TYR A 15 -2.96 11.63 17.12
N CYS A 16 -1.88 11.98 16.40
CA CYS A 16 -0.91 11.00 15.90
C CYS A 16 -0.20 10.24 17.03
N ARG A 17 0.14 10.89 18.15
CA ARG A 17 0.70 10.22 19.34
C ARG A 17 -0.29 9.23 19.94
N ARG A 18 -1.58 9.58 20.05
CA ARG A 18 -2.63 8.66 20.54
C ARG A 18 -2.80 7.46 19.61
N LEU A 19 -2.74 7.68 18.29
CA LEU A 19 -2.81 6.62 17.30
C LEU A 19 -1.59 5.67 17.41
N CYS A 20 -0.39 6.22 17.61
CA CYS A 20 0.82 5.43 17.86
C CYS A 20 0.75 4.62 19.16
N LEU A 21 0.23 5.20 20.25
CA LEU A 21 0.03 4.50 21.52
C LEU A 21 -0.98 3.34 21.37
N LEU A 22 -2.07 3.56 20.64
CA LEU A 22 -3.01 2.49 20.30
C LEU A 22 -2.32 1.38 19.50
N ALA A 23 -1.45 1.73 18.56
CA ALA A 23 -0.74 0.77 17.73
C ALA A 23 0.29 -0.07 18.49
N ILE A 24 0.94 0.48 19.54
CA ILE A 24 1.88 -0.26 20.40
C ILE A 24 1.20 -1.49 21.03
N LEU A 25 -0.10 -1.42 21.33
CA LEU A 25 -0.85 -2.55 21.87
C LEU A 25 -0.91 -3.77 20.92
N PHE A 26 -0.71 -3.55 19.63
CA PHE A 26 -0.85 -4.57 18.58
C PHE A 26 0.41 -4.81 17.76
N LEU A 27 1.41 -3.92 17.88
CA LEU A 27 2.67 -3.95 17.13
C LEU A 27 3.85 -3.96 18.12
N PRO A 28 4.34 -5.14 18.53
CA PRO A 28 5.39 -5.27 19.54
C PRO A 28 6.70 -4.55 19.19
N SER A 29 6.99 -4.40 17.89
CA SER A 29 8.21 -3.74 17.39
C SER A 29 8.09 -2.22 17.23
N LYS A 30 6.95 -1.61 17.57
CA LYS A 30 6.76 -0.16 17.40
C LYS A 30 7.44 0.62 18.53
N VAL A 31 8.52 1.32 18.21
CA VAL A 31 9.28 2.15 19.16
C VAL A 31 9.03 3.65 18.99
N ALA A 32 8.74 4.11 17.77
CA ALA A 32 8.49 5.52 17.48
C ALA A 32 7.04 5.92 17.78
N TYR A 33 6.83 6.66 18.87
CA TYR A 33 5.53 7.26 19.23
C TYR A 33 5.61 8.71 19.70
N ARG A 34 6.81 9.26 19.94
CA ARG A 34 7.00 10.65 20.42
C ARG A 34 7.25 11.63 19.28
N GLU A 35 8.06 11.22 18.32
CA GLU A 35 8.44 11.99 17.12
C GLU A 35 7.47 11.68 15.98
N VAL A 36 6.26 12.23 16.07
CA VAL A 36 5.21 12.01 15.07
C VAL A 36 5.26 13.05 13.94
N GLU A 37 5.95 14.16 14.17
CA GLU A 37 6.05 15.34 13.30
C GLU A 37 6.75 15.03 11.96
N ALA A 38 7.62 14.01 11.95
CA ALA A 38 8.31 13.51 10.76
C ALA A 38 7.44 12.61 9.86
N PHE A 39 6.20 12.33 10.25
CA PHE A 39 5.33 11.37 9.57
C PHE A 39 4.02 11.99 9.10
N THR A 40 3.54 11.50 7.96
CA THR A 40 2.16 11.64 7.50
C THR A 40 1.41 10.34 7.76
N PHE A 41 0.21 10.44 8.31
CA PHE A 41 -0.64 9.29 8.65
C PHE A 41 -1.82 9.22 7.69
N TYR A 42 -2.02 8.06 7.08
CA TYR A 42 -3.14 7.77 6.19
C TYR A 42 -4.13 6.86 6.91
N VAL A 43 -5.19 7.45 7.43
CA VAL A 43 -6.16 6.81 8.31
C VAL A 43 -7.34 6.28 7.49
N LEU A 44 -7.59 4.97 7.57
CA LEU A 44 -8.77 4.34 6.97
C LEU A 44 -9.91 4.32 7.99
N THR A 45 -11.08 4.79 7.55
CA THR A 45 -12.31 4.79 8.34
C THR A 45 -13.45 4.13 7.59
N GLU A 46 -14.40 3.59 8.36
CA GLU A 46 -15.68 3.11 7.87
C GLU A 46 -16.81 4.00 8.44
N LEU A 47 -17.63 4.55 7.55
CA LEU A 47 -18.84 5.27 7.93
C LEU A 47 -19.89 4.29 8.45
N THR A 48 -20.25 4.46 9.71
CA THR A 48 -21.33 3.77 10.42
C THR A 48 -22.47 4.75 10.74
N ARG A 49 -23.47 4.29 11.50
CA ARG A 49 -24.58 5.14 11.96
C ARG A 49 -24.11 6.27 12.89
N ASP A 50 -23.03 6.03 13.63
CA ASP A 50 -22.48 6.95 14.63
C ASP A 50 -21.34 7.84 14.07
N GLY A 51 -21.11 7.79 12.76
CA GLY A 51 -20.06 8.55 12.07
C GLY A 51 -18.91 7.67 11.57
N TYR A 52 -17.74 8.29 11.35
CA TYR A 52 -16.57 7.60 10.82
C TYR A 52 -15.80 6.88 11.92
N GLN A 53 -15.76 5.55 11.85
CA GLN A 53 -15.04 4.70 12.79
C GLN A 53 -13.67 4.30 12.21
N LEU A 54 -12.62 4.46 13.00
CA LEU A 54 -11.25 4.08 12.64
C LEU A 54 -11.16 2.57 12.38
N ALA A 55 -10.77 2.15 11.19
CA ALA A 55 -10.58 0.74 10.84
C ALA A 55 -9.10 0.33 10.82
N GLY A 56 -8.21 1.27 10.48
CA GLY A 56 -6.77 1.05 10.41
C GLY A 56 -6.05 2.28 9.90
N TYR A 57 -4.73 2.24 9.82
CA TYR A 57 -3.93 3.30 9.24
C TYR A 57 -2.58 2.77 8.75
N PHE A 58 -1.89 3.57 7.94
CA PHE A 58 -0.45 3.48 7.83
C PHE A 58 0.22 4.84 8.03
N SER A 59 1.49 4.85 8.46
CA SER A 59 2.32 6.06 8.50
C SER A 59 3.39 5.99 7.41
N LYS A 60 3.78 7.16 6.91
CA LYS A 60 4.84 7.35 5.91
C LYS A 60 5.73 8.50 6.37
N GLU A 61 7.04 8.30 6.39
CA GLU A 61 8.02 9.37 6.61
C GLU A 61 7.86 10.44 5.52
N LYS A 62 7.92 11.71 5.92
CA LYS A 62 7.94 12.82 4.95
C LYS A 62 9.22 12.77 4.12
N GLU A 63 10.35 12.59 4.80
CA GLU A 63 11.68 12.43 4.21
C GLU A 63 12.21 11.02 4.50
N SER A 64 12.20 10.15 3.49
CA SER A 64 12.68 8.77 3.63
C SER A 64 13.91 8.52 2.76
N ILE A 65 15.07 8.31 3.38
CA ILE A 65 16.34 8.02 2.68
C ILE A 65 16.22 6.75 1.83
N GLN A 66 15.46 5.76 2.30
CA GLN A 66 15.27 4.48 1.64
C GLN A 66 14.07 4.45 0.68
N ASN A 67 13.37 5.59 0.51
CA ASN A 67 12.10 5.67 -0.22
C ASN A 67 11.04 4.68 0.30
N ASN A 68 10.98 4.51 1.63
CA ASN A 68 9.93 3.68 2.24
C ASN A 68 8.59 4.39 2.04
N ASN A 69 7.63 3.72 1.41
CA ASN A 69 6.29 4.28 1.19
C ASN A 69 5.32 3.95 2.33
N LEU A 70 5.76 3.11 3.27
CA LEU A 70 5.01 2.68 4.43
C LEU A 70 5.97 2.31 5.56
N SER A 71 5.87 2.99 6.70
CA SER A 71 6.67 2.75 7.90
C SER A 71 5.94 1.85 8.90
N CYS A 72 4.68 2.17 9.20
CA CYS A 72 3.86 1.41 10.14
C CYS A 72 2.52 1.11 9.49
N LEU A 73 2.03 -0.14 9.58
CA LEU A 73 0.71 -0.55 9.09
C LEU A 73 -0.05 -1.24 10.22
N LEU A 74 -1.26 -0.76 10.50
CA LEU A 74 -2.16 -1.38 11.45
C LEU A 74 -3.57 -1.47 10.87
N VAL A 75 -4.17 -2.65 10.99
CA VAL A 75 -5.62 -2.84 10.88
C VAL A 75 -6.10 -3.26 12.26
N LEU A 76 -7.07 -2.54 12.82
CA LEU A 76 -7.58 -2.83 14.15
C LEU A 76 -8.18 -4.24 14.20
N PRO A 77 -8.05 -4.97 15.33
CA PRO A 77 -8.45 -6.38 15.42
C PRO A 77 -9.86 -6.65 14.91
N TYR A 78 -10.84 -5.81 15.25
CA TYR A 78 -12.24 -5.97 14.84
C TYR A 78 -12.46 -5.82 13.33
N ALA A 79 -11.53 -5.17 12.62
CA ALA A 79 -11.59 -4.86 11.19
C ALA A 79 -10.65 -5.75 10.35
N GLN A 80 -9.92 -6.68 10.98
CA GLN A 80 -9.03 -7.60 10.29
C GLN A 80 -9.80 -8.61 9.43
N ARG A 81 -9.10 -9.23 8.46
CA ARG A 81 -9.66 -10.19 7.50
C ARG A 81 -10.75 -9.62 6.55
N SER A 82 -11.07 -8.33 6.64
CA SER A 82 -12.01 -7.63 5.74
C SER A 82 -11.36 -7.06 4.46
N GLY A 83 -10.06 -7.30 4.25
CA GLY A 83 -9.30 -6.82 3.10
C GLY A 83 -8.68 -5.42 3.26
N TYR A 84 -8.88 -4.77 4.40
CA TYR A 84 -8.39 -3.40 4.66
C TYR A 84 -6.86 -3.28 4.65
N GLY A 85 -6.12 -4.30 5.10
CA GLY A 85 -4.65 -4.28 5.06
C GLY A 85 -4.11 -4.18 3.63
N LYS A 86 -4.71 -4.89 2.68
CA LYS A 86 -4.34 -4.78 1.27
C LYS A 86 -4.74 -3.43 0.67
N MET A 87 -5.87 -2.88 1.09
CA MET A 87 -6.33 -1.57 0.62
C MET A 87 -5.43 -0.42 1.11
N LEU A 88 -4.92 -0.51 2.35
CA LEU A 88 -3.93 0.42 2.89
C LEU A 88 -2.60 0.34 2.11
N ILE A 89 -2.13 -0.87 1.80
CA ILE A 89 -0.94 -1.07 0.95
C ILE A 89 -1.19 -0.56 -0.48
N ASP A 90 -2.37 -0.80 -1.05
CA ASP A 90 -2.72 -0.31 -2.39
C ASP A 90 -2.69 1.23 -2.45
N LEU A 91 -3.18 1.90 -1.40
CA LEU A 91 -3.05 3.36 -1.30
C LEU A 91 -1.58 3.78 -1.25
N SER A 92 -0.73 3.14 -0.44
CA SER A 92 0.68 3.55 -0.31
C SER A 92 1.42 3.49 -1.65
N TYR A 93 1.18 2.45 -2.46
CA TYR A 93 1.74 2.34 -3.81
C TYR A 93 1.18 3.37 -4.79
N LYS A 94 -0.11 3.69 -4.73
CA LYS A 94 -0.71 4.73 -5.59
C LYS A 94 -0.13 6.11 -5.31
N LEU A 95 0.14 6.43 -4.05
CA LEU A 95 0.82 7.66 -3.66
C LEU A 95 2.24 7.68 -4.25
N SER A 96 3.02 6.60 -4.09
CA SER A 96 4.36 6.49 -4.69
C SER A 96 4.35 6.65 -6.21
N LEU A 97 3.39 6.04 -6.91
CA LEU A 97 3.25 6.17 -8.36
C LEU A 97 2.95 7.61 -8.77
N ARG A 98 2.10 8.33 -8.04
CA ARG A 98 1.84 9.76 -8.29
C ARG A 98 3.05 10.65 -8.00
N GLU A 99 3.89 10.25 -7.05
CA GLU A 99 5.19 10.87 -6.77
C GLU A 99 6.27 10.46 -7.79
N LYS A 100 5.97 9.55 -8.72
CA LYS A 100 6.94 8.94 -9.65
C LYS A 100 8.11 8.25 -8.94
N LYS A 101 7.84 7.66 -7.78
CA LYS A 101 8.80 6.94 -6.95
C LYS A 101 8.51 5.44 -6.94
N ILE A 102 9.56 4.64 -6.94
CA ILE A 102 9.50 3.22 -6.58
C ILE A 102 9.66 3.15 -5.06
N GLY A 103 8.79 2.42 -4.39
CA GLY A 103 8.78 2.33 -2.94
C GLY A 103 8.43 0.95 -2.42
N GLY A 104 8.69 0.75 -1.14
CA GLY A 104 8.35 -0.48 -0.43
C GLY A 104 8.14 -0.23 1.06
N PRO A 105 7.76 -1.28 1.80
CA PRO A 105 7.68 -1.20 3.25
C PRO A 105 9.05 -1.03 3.89
N GLU A 106 9.05 -0.37 5.04
CA GLU A 106 10.15 -0.44 5.99
C GLU A 106 10.35 -1.89 6.48
N HIS A 107 11.61 -2.26 6.71
CA HIS A 107 12.00 -3.57 7.23
C HIS A 107 12.56 -3.45 8.65
N PRO A 108 12.38 -4.48 9.51
CA PRO A 108 11.71 -5.76 9.24
C PRO A 108 10.16 -5.67 9.29
N LEU A 109 9.50 -6.47 8.45
CA LEU A 109 8.04 -6.64 8.48
C LEU A 109 7.62 -7.63 9.57
N SER A 110 6.43 -7.42 10.16
CA SER A 110 5.77 -8.47 10.96
C SER A 110 5.33 -9.65 10.07
N ASP A 111 5.15 -10.84 10.65
CA ASP A 111 4.69 -12.03 9.90
C ASP A 111 3.38 -11.77 9.14
N LEU A 112 2.41 -11.15 9.81
CA LEU A 112 1.14 -10.77 9.21
C LEU A 112 1.33 -9.71 8.11
N GLY A 113 2.23 -8.75 8.31
CA GLY A 113 2.63 -7.76 7.31
C GLY A 113 3.21 -8.44 6.06
N LEU A 114 4.16 -9.35 6.22
CA LEU A 114 4.80 -10.08 5.13
C LEU A 114 3.80 -10.92 4.32
N ILE A 115 2.89 -11.63 4.98
CA ILE A 115 1.82 -12.39 4.30
C ILE A 115 0.93 -11.45 3.48
N THR A 116 0.56 -10.31 4.04
CA THR A 116 -0.31 -9.32 3.39
C THR A 116 0.38 -8.70 2.17
N TYR A 117 1.64 -8.27 2.30
CA TYR A 117 2.45 -7.72 1.22
C TYR A 117 2.66 -8.73 0.09
N ARG A 118 3.08 -9.96 0.38
CA ARG A 118 3.22 -11.01 -0.65
C ARG A 118 1.93 -11.27 -1.41
N SER A 119 0.80 -11.27 -0.69
CA SER A 119 -0.52 -11.45 -1.30
C SER A 119 -0.92 -10.27 -2.18
N TYR A 120 -0.60 -9.04 -1.78
CA TYR A 120 -0.80 -7.83 -2.59
C TYR A 120 0.10 -7.81 -3.82
N TRP A 121 1.42 -7.96 -3.67
CA TRP A 121 2.38 -7.96 -4.78
C TRP A 121 2.03 -9.00 -5.83
N LYS A 122 1.65 -10.22 -5.42
CA LYS A 122 1.18 -11.24 -6.35
C LYS A 122 0.01 -10.74 -7.19
N ALA A 123 -1.00 -10.13 -6.55
CA ALA A 123 -2.18 -9.65 -7.24
C ALA A 123 -1.85 -8.49 -8.21
N ALA A 124 -1.03 -7.54 -7.76
CA ALA A 124 -0.58 -6.41 -8.57
C ALA A 124 0.23 -6.87 -9.81
N ILE A 125 1.25 -7.71 -9.60
CA ILE A 125 2.12 -8.23 -10.68
C ILE A 125 1.33 -9.08 -11.68
N VAL A 126 0.46 -9.97 -11.19
CA VAL A 126 -0.39 -10.80 -12.08
C VAL A 126 -1.37 -9.94 -12.87
N SER A 127 -1.99 -8.94 -12.24
CA SER A 127 -2.89 -8.01 -12.93
C SER A 127 -2.16 -7.25 -14.04
N TYR A 128 -0.98 -6.71 -13.72
CA TYR A 128 -0.12 -5.99 -14.65
C TYR A 128 0.23 -6.83 -15.89
N ILE A 129 0.71 -8.06 -15.68
CA ILE A 129 1.10 -8.97 -16.77
C ILE A 129 -0.11 -9.36 -17.63
N ARG A 130 -1.27 -9.58 -17.01
CA ARG A 130 -2.49 -9.97 -17.74
C ARG A 130 -3.05 -8.85 -18.61
N GLN A 131 -2.96 -7.59 -18.16
CA GLN A 131 -3.35 -6.43 -18.97
C GLN A 131 -2.49 -6.29 -20.24
N ARG A 132 -1.27 -6.84 -20.22
CA ARG A 132 -0.33 -6.84 -21.35
C ARG A 132 -0.26 -8.20 -22.06
N TYR A 133 -1.33 -8.99 -21.98
CA TYR A 133 -1.39 -10.29 -22.66
C TYR A 133 -1.12 -10.15 -24.15
N GLY A 134 -0.29 -11.04 -24.71
CA GLY A 134 0.14 -11.00 -26.11
C GLY A 134 1.52 -10.37 -26.33
N ARG A 135 2.06 -9.60 -25.37
CA ARG A 135 3.47 -9.19 -25.42
C ARG A 135 4.39 -10.39 -25.20
N ARG A 136 5.41 -10.54 -26.06
CA ARG A 136 6.35 -11.67 -26.00
C ARG A 136 7.28 -11.61 -24.79
N ASN A 137 7.74 -10.41 -24.44
CA ASN A 137 8.68 -10.18 -23.36
C ASN A 137 8.17 -9.06 -22.44
N ILE A 138 8.14 -9.33 -21.14
CA ILE A 138 7.88 -8.36 -20.07
C ILE A 138 9.08 -8.47 -19.14
N SER A 139 9.76 -7.36 -18.89
CA SER A 139 10.96 -7.34 -18.02
C SER A 139 10.59 -7.02 -16.57
N VAL A 140 11.44 -7.43 -15.61
CA VAL A 140 11.27 -7.05 -14.20
C VAL A 140 11.34 -5.54 -14.01
N LYS A 141 12.21 -4.85 -14.78
CA LYS A 141 12.32 -3.39 -14.77
C LYS A 141 11.00 -2.74 -15.18
N GLU A 142 10.38 -3.20 -16.25
CA GLU A 142 9.09 -2.69 -16.72
C GLU A 142 7.98 -2.85 -15.66
N ILE A 143 7.94 -4.00 -14.98
CA ILE A 143 7.00 -4.22 -13.88
C ILE A 143 7.29 -3.25 -12.73
N SER A 144 8.57 -3.05 -12.38
CA SER A 144 8.98 -2.15 -11.31
C SER A 144 8.59 -0.70 -11.59
N ASP A 145 8.85 -0.21 -12.79
CA ASP A 145 8.58 1.15 -13.21
C ASP A 145 7.06 1.44 -13.22
N ASP A 146 6.25 0.50 -13.72
CA ASP A 146 4.80 0.70 -13.88
C ASP A 146 3.98 0.39 -12.62
N THR A 147 4.49 -0.44 -11.70
CA THR A 147 3.78 -0.81 -10.45
C THR A 147 4.33 -0.12 -9.21
N GLY A 148 5.51 0.49 -9.29
CA GLY A 148 6.20 1.10 -8.16
C GLY A 148 6.81 0.09 -7.17
N ILE A 149 6.70 -1.22 -7.44
CA ILE A 149 7.24 -2.29 -6.59
C ILE A 149 8.71 -2.53 -6.94
N HIS A 150 9.60 -2.58 -5.95
CA HIS A 150 11.01 -2.86 -6.21
C HIS A 150 11.23 -4.24 -6.87
N ALA A 151 12.22 -4.32 -7.76
CA ALA A 151 12.68 -5.58 -8.35
C ALA A 151 13.03 -6.65 -7.29
N LYS A 152 13.59 -6.24 -6.15
CA LYS A 152 13.93 -7.11 -5.01
C LYS A 152 12.70 -7.80 -4.39
N ASP A 153 11.50 -7.25 -4.57
CA ASP A 153 10.24 -7.81 -4.09
C ASP A 153 9.51 -8.58 -5.20
N ILE A 154 9.63 -8.13 -6.46
CA ILE A 154 9.04 -8.78 -7.63
C ILE A 154 9.60 -10.19 -7.83
N VAL A 155 10.94 -10.34 -7.86
CA VAL A 155 11.58 -11.63 -8.18
C VAL A 155 11.24 -12.71 -7.14
N PRO A 156 11.41 -12.48 -5.83
CA PRO A 156 11.00 -13.46 -4.82
C PRO A 156 9.50 -13.76 -4.84
N THR A 157 8.65 -12.77 -5.11
CA THR A 157 7.20 -12.99 -5.23
C THR A 157 6.89 -13.95 -6.38
N LEU A 158 7.48 -13.74 -7.56
CA LEU A 158 7.30 -14.64 -8.69
C LEU A 158 7.86 -16.04 -8.42
N ALA A 159 8.99 -16.14 -7.72
CA ALA A 159 9.60 -17.42 -7.34
C ALA A 159 8.72 -18.21 -6.37
N VAL A 160 8.24 -17.60 -5.28
CA VAL A 160 7.38 -18.24 -4.26
C VAL A 160 6.10 -18.79 -4.87
N TYR A 161 5.55 -18.14 -5.90
CA TYR A 161 4.34 -18.61 -6.60
C TYR A 161 4.63 -19.49 -7.83
N ASN A 162 5.88 -19.92 -8.03
CA ASN A 162 6.31 -20.75 -9.16
C ASN A 162 5.91 -20.16 -10.52
N LEU A 163 6.08 -18.83 -10.66
CA LEU A 163 5.74 -18.06 -11.86
C LEU A 163 6.96 -17.74 -12.72
N LEU A 164 8.15 -18.22 -12.33
CA LEU A 164 9.37 -18.18 -13.13
C LEU A 164 9.60 -19.53 -13.83
N LYS A 165 10.24 -19.50 -14.99
CA LYS A 165 10.72 -20.67 -15.75
C LYS A 165 12.23 -20.56 -15.93
N LEU A 166 12.96 -21.63 -15.64
CA LEU A 166 14.39 -21.73 -15.93
C LEU A 166 14.57 -22.17 -17.40
N SER A 167 15.46 -21.50 -18.12
CA SER A 167 15.91 -21.93 -19.45
C SER A 167 17.40 -21.65 -19.60
N THR A 168 18.16 -22.71 -19.90
CA THR A 168 19.61 -22.77 -20.21
C THR A 168 20.61 -22.15 -19.23
N ALA A 169 20.18 -21.23 -18.35
CA ALA A 169 20.86 -20.62 -17.20
C ALA A 169 20.05 -19.43 -16.62
N ASN A 170 19.05 -18.93 -17.37
CA ASN A 170 18.32 -17.71 -17.05
C ASN A 170 16.88 -17.99 -16.60
N PHE A 171 16.35 -17.14 -15.71
CA PHE A 171 14.95 -17.16 -15.31
C PHE A 171 14.11 -16.22 -16.16
N TYR A 172 12.95 -16.71 -16.61
CA TYR A 172 11.97 -15.98 -17.40
C TYR A 172 10.60 -16.00 -16.74
N ILE A 173 9.83 -14.92 -16.91
CA ILE A 173 8.46 -14.84 -16.40
C ILE A 173 7.56 -15.77 -17.22
N ASN A 174 6.86 -16.69 -16.55
CA ASN A 174 5.96 -17.64 -17.20
C ASN A 174 4.59 -17.02 -17.48
N VAL A 175 4.54 -16.12 -18.48
CA VAL A 175 3.33 -15.38 -18.87
C VAL A 175 2.15 -16.33 -19.17
N LYS A 176 2.40 -17.44 -19.87
CA LYS A 176 1.36 -18.43 -20.18
C LYS A 176 0.71 -19.01 -18.93
N LYS A 177 1.50 -19.34 -17.90
CA LYS A 177 0.98 -19.84 -16.61
C LYS A 177 0.19 -18.76 -15.89
N ILE A 178 0.71 -17.53 -15.86
CA ILE A 178 0.08 -16.38 -15.18
C ILE A 178 -1.32 -16.11 -15.74
N CYS A 179 -1.48 -16.11 -17.06
CA CYS A 179 -2.77 -15.86 -17.71
C CYS A 179 -3.82 -16.96 -17.45
N ARG A 180 -3.38 -18.18 -17.10
CA ARG A 180 -4.27 -19.30 -16.74
C ARG A 180 -4.68 -19.31 -15.27
N LEU A 181 -4.10 -18.43 -14.43
CA LEU A 181 -4.45 -18.40 -13.01
C LEU A 181 -5.90 -17.91 -12.80
N PRO A 182 -6.63 -18.48 -11.82
CA PRO A 182 -8.02 -18.13 -11.57
C PRO A 182 -8.14 -16.72 -10.97
N LEU A 183 -8.91 -15.84 -11.63
CA LEU A 183 -9.07 -14.42 -11.25
C LEU A 183 -9.55 -14.23 -9.80
N ARG A 184 -10.43 -15.12 -9.33
CA ARG A 184 -10.94 -15.12 -7.95
C ARG A 184 -9.84 -15.11 -6.89
N SER A 185 -8.68 -15.72 -7.17
CA SER A 185 -7.56 -15.80 -6.23
C SER A 185 -6.82 -14.47 -6.01
N PHE A 186 -7.13 -13.46 -6.83
CA PHE A 186 -6.52 -12.13 -6.78
C PHE A 186 -7.51 -11.03 -6.39
N ARG A 187 -8.79 -11.36 -6.17
CA ARG A 187 -9.79 -10.37 -5.80
C ARG A 187 -9.46 -9.82 -4.41
N HIS A 188 -9.33 -8.50 -4.33
CA HIS A 188 -9.14 -7.77 -3.09
C HIS A 188 -9.76 -6.38 -3.24
N ARG A 189 -9.93 -5.69 -2.11
CA ARG A 189 -10.35 -4.28 -2.11
C ARG A 189 -9.19 -3.45 -2.64
N ILE A 190 -9.52 -2.57 -3.58
CA ILE A 190 -8.57 -1.64 -4.20
C ILE A 190 -9.03 -0.20 -3.95
N VAL A 191 -8.09 0.72 -4.02
CA VAL A 191 -8.33 2.14 -4.09
C VAL A 191 -8.56 2.52 -5.55
N HIS A 192 -9.69 3.12 -5.80
CA HIS A 192 -10.08 3.62 -7.10
C HIS A 192 -9.31 4.92 -7.41
N ASP A 193 -8.56 4.96 -8.51
CA ASP A 193 -7.68 6.09 -8.81
C ASP A 193 -8.49 7.37 -9.09
N GLU A 194 -9.65 7.20 -9.73
CA GLU A 194 -10.66 8.23 -10.00
C GLU A 194 -11.26 8.85 -8.73
N LYS A 195 -11.14 8.18 -7.58
CA LYS A 195 -11.61 8.67 -6.27
C LYS A 195 -10.49 9.23 -5.40
N LEU A 196 -9.22 9.05 -5.80
CA LEU A 196 -8.07 9.54 -5.06
C LEU A 196 -7.81 11.00 -5.46
N MET A 197 -8.33 11.93 -4.65
CA MET A 197 -8.14 13.38 -4.83
C MET A 197 -6.90 13.84 -4.06
N TRP A 198 -5.72 13.54 -4.61
CA TRP A 198 -4.43 13.79 -3.96
C TRP A 198 -3.36 14.19 -4.97
N LYS A 199 -2.47 15.10 -4.59
CA LYS A 199 -1.30 15.48 -5.37
C LYS A 199 -0.07 15.47 -4.45
N PRO A 200 1.13 15.14 -4.97
CA PRO A 200 2.37 15.28 -4.21
C PRO A 200 2.48 16.70 -3.67
N GLY A 201 2.89 16.84 -2.40
CA GLY A 201 3.27 18.15 -1.85
C GLY A 201 4.37 18.73 -2.74
N ALA A 202 4.18 19.97 -3.19
CA ALA A 202 5.23 20.69 -3.88
C ALA A 202 6.37 20.96 -2.88
N ASP A 203 7.62 20.85 -3.31
CA ASP A 203 8.78 21.41 -2.59
C ASP A 203 8.71 22.94 -2.45
N ASP A 204 7.63 23.60 -2.93
CA ASP A 204 7.47 25.04 -2.94
C ASP A 204 6.23 25.48 -2.17
N GLY A 205 6.43 25.81 -0.89
CA GLY A 205 5.93 27.03 -0.22
C GLY A 205 4.52 27.57 -0.47
N GLN A 206 3.52 26.78 -0.86
CA GLN A 206 2.13 27.23 -0.93
C GLN A 206 1.20 26.34 -0.12
N ASP A 207 0.72 26.95 0.96
CA ASP A 207 -0.31 26.48 1.88
C ASP A 207 -1.60 26.21 1.10
N PHE A 208 -1.95 24.94 0.92
CA PHE A 208 -3.27 24.54 0.43
C PHE A 208 -3.96 23.74 1.53
N GLY A 209 -5.07 24.31 1.98
CA GLY A 209 -5.86 23.86 3.12
C GLY A 209 -6.20 22.38 3.10
N SER A 210 -6.15 21.80 4.30
CA SER A 210 -6.78 20.56 4.75
C SER A 210 -7.56 19.80 3.68
N THR A 211 -7.00 18.67 3.26
CA THR A 211 -7.70 17.64 2.49
C THR A 211 -8.91 17.16 3.29
N GLY A 212 -10.09 17.73 2.98
CA GLY A 212 -11.34 17.38 3.63
C GLY A 212 -11.78 15.94 3.35
N PRO A 213 -12.69 15.37 4.17
CA PRO A 213 -13.22 14.04 3.94
C PRO A 213 -13.87 13.91 2.57
N PHE A 214 -13.63 12.81 1.86
CA PHE A 214 -14.46 12.45 0.71
C PHE A 214 -15.19 11.10 0.83
N VAL A 215 -16.36 11.09 0.21
CA VAL A 215 -17.61 10.42 0.58
C VAL A 215 -18.03 9.53 -0.59
N ASP A 216 -17.56 8.27 -0.68
CA ASP A 216 -18.03 7.28 -1.68
C ASP A 216 -19.56 6.94 -1.65
N ARG A 217 -20.31 7.37 -2.68
CA ARG A 217 -21.77 7.11 -2.83
C ARG A 217 -22.13 5.86 -3.66
N SER A 218 -21.20 4.98 -4.02
CA SER A 218 -21.54 3.80 -4.82
C SER A 218 -21.53 2.52 -3.98
N TYR A 219 -22.65 2.21 -3.32
CA TYR A 219 -23.19 0.87 -3.02
C TYR A 219 -24.54 1.07 -2.31
N ALA A 220 -25.59 1.22 -3.12
CA ALA A 220 -26.97 0.90 -2.78
C ALA A 220 -27.37 -0.30 -3.62
#